data_AF-A0A7S3ZAT2-F1
#
_entry.id   AF-A0A7S3ZAT2-F1
#
_cell.length_a   1.000
_cell.length_b   1.000
_cell.length_c   1.000
_cell.angle_alpha   90.00
_cell.angle_beta   90.00
_cell.angle_gamma   90.00
#
_symmetry.space_group_name_H-M   'P 1'
#
loop_
_entity.id
_entity.type
_entity.pdbx_description
1 polymer ?
#
loop_
_entity_poly.entity_id
_entity_poly.type
_entity_poly.pdbx_seq_one_letter_code
_entity_poly.pdbx_strand_id
1 'polypeptide(L)'
;NRSEQRIITSQQEAEREMIKWEERMRDQFLRMWDHHERHKERLKSSERRIPKRFNFSVNGLVTTYAGAGWGNKDGPLEKGKFYNPCGLALGHNQTLFVADTGNNVIRRVSPDQYVTTLA
;
A
#
# COMPACT_ATOMS: atom_id res chain seq x y z
N ASN A 1 35.18 10.26 12.09
CA ASN A 1 35.68 8.89 11.85
C ASN A 1 34.97 8.28 10.63
N ARG A 2 35.61 7.40 9.85
CA ARG A 2 35.06 6.83 8.58
C ARG A 2 33.70 6.12 8.72
N SER A 3 33.39 5.60 9.91
CA SER A 3 32.10 4.98 10.23
C SER A 3 30.99 6.00 10.49
N GLU A 4 31.28 7.14 11.13
CA GLU A 4 30.33 8.25 11.28
C GLU A 4 29.97 8.88 9.93
N GLN A 5 30.95 9.01 9.04
CA GLN A 5 30.70 9.50 7.67
C GLN A 5 29.78 8.56 6.88
N ARG A 6 29.93 7.23 7.01
CA ARG A 6 29.04 6.26 6.34
C ARG A 6 27.61 6.30 6.86
N ILE A 7 27.43 6.50 8.16
CA ILE A 7 26.10 6.58 8.79
C ILE A 7 25.38 7.84 8.30
N ILE A 8 26.05 8.99 8.29
CA ILE A 8 25.50 10.26 7.80
C ILE A 8 25.11 10.17 6.32
N THR A 9 25.95 9.54 5.47
CA THR A 9 25.61 9.38 4.04
C THR A 9 24.41 8.45 3.84
N SER A 10 24.31 7.34 4.58
CA SER A 10 23.16 6.44 4.48
C SER A 10 21.84 7.09 4.94
N GLN A 11 21.92 7.97 5.93
CA GLN A 11 20.76 8.68 6.48
C GLN A 11 20.27 9.77 5.50
N GLN A 12 21.19 10.49 4.87
CA GLN A 12 20.87 11.44 3.79
C GLN A 12 20.32 10.77 2.52
N GLU A 13 20.76 9.56 2.19
CA GLU A 13 20.21 8.79 1.08
C GLU A 13 18.79 8.29 1.37
N ALA A 14 18.52 7.85 2.60
CA ALA A 14 17.17 7.48 3.04
C ALA A 14 16.21 8.67 2.99
N GLU A 15 16.63 9.85 3.46
CA GLU A 15 15.84 11.08 3.37
C GLU A 15 15.53 11.49 1.92
N ARG A 16 16.48 11.32 1.00
CA ARG A 16 16.28 11.58 -0.43
C ARG A 16 15.29 10.61 -1.07
N GLU A 17 15.32 9.33 -0.68
CA GLU A 17 14.36 8.34 -1.17
C GLU A 17 12.95 8.58 -0.61
N MET A 18 12.83 9.07 0.62
CA MET A 18 11.55 9.47 1.22
C MET A 18 10.92 10.68 0.51
N ILE A 19 11.71 11.70 0.17
CA ILE A 19 11.22 12.87 -0.60
C ILE A 19 10.72 12.42 -1.99
N LYS A 20 11.48 11.56 -2.68
CA LYS A 20 11.04 10.99 -3.96
C LYS A 20 9.79 10.12 -3.83
N TRP A 21 9.55 9.54 -2.67
CA TRP A 21 8.35 8.74 -2.39
C TRP A 21 7.12 9.65 -2.20
N GLU A 22 7.26 10.77 -1.48
CA GLU A 22 6.21 11.77 -1.33
C GLU A 22 5.82 12.44 -2.64
N GLU A 23 6.78 12.74 -3.51
CA GLU A 23 6.52 13.31 -4.84
C GLU A 23 5.76 12.32 -5.73
N ARG A 24 6.15 11.03 -5.70
CA ARG A 24 5.43 9.96 -6.42
C ARG A 24 3.99 9.79 -5.93
N MET A 25 3.76 9.90 -4.61
CA MET A 25 2.42 9.86 -4.02
C MET A 25 1.56 11.04 -4.48
N ARG A 26 2.12 12.26 -4.52
CA ARG A 26 1.41 13.44 -5.03
C ARG A 26 1.04 13.32 -6.51
N ASP A 27 1.97 12.84 -7.33
CA ASP A 27 1.73 12.64 -8.77
C ASP A 27 0.65 11.58 -9.04
N GLN A 28 0.64 10.50 -8.25
CA GLN A 28 -0.38 9.47 -8.33
C GLN A 28 -1.76 10.03 -7.96
N PHE A 29 -1.83 10.86 -6.91
CA PHE A 29 -3.07 11.50 -6.49
C PHE A 29 -3.62 12.45 -7.58
N LEU A 30 -2.75 13.24 -8.21
CA LEU A 30 -3.13 14.15 -9.30
C LEU A 30 -3.62 13.39 -10.54
N ARG A 31 -2.98 12.27 -10.89
CA ARG A 31 -3.43 11.42 -12.03
C ARG A 31 -4.77 10.74 -11.75
N MET A 32 -5.00 10.31 -10.51
CA MET A 32 -6.30 9.78 -10.08
C MET A 32 -7.40 10.85 -10.16
N TRP A 33 -7.09 12.09 -9.74
CA TRP A 33 -8.02 13.21 -9.82
C TRP A 33 -8.36 13.61 -11.26
N ASP A 34 -7.37 13.67 -12.15
CA ASP A 34 -7.58 14.01 -13.56
C ASP A 34 -8.35 12.91 -14.32
N HIS A 35 -8.13 11.63 -13.98
CA HIS A 35 -8.92 10.53 -14.54
C HIS A 35 -10.39 10.56 -14.07
N HIS A 36 -10.64 10.99 -12.83
CA HIS A 36 -11.99 11.20 -12.29
C HIS A 36 -12.74 12.30 -13.04
N GLU A 37 -12.09 13.42 -13.36
CA GLU A 37 -12.71 14.53 -14.09
C GLU A 37 -12.96 14.19 -15.57
N ARG A 38 -12.03 13.51 -16.25
CA ARG A 38 -12.25 13.03 -17.64
C ARG A 38 -13.39 12.02 -17.76
N HIS A 39 -13.65 11.24 -16.71
CA HIS A 39 -14.79 10.34 -16.66
C HIS A 39 -16.13 11.08 -16.59
N LYS A 40 -16.19 12.26 -15.95
CA LYS A 40 -17.40 13.10 -15.89
C LYS A 40 -17.74 13.74 -17.24
N GLU A 41 -16.75 14.10 -18.05
CA GLU A 41 -16.97 14.65 -19.40
C GLU A 41 -17.44 13.57 -20.39
N ARG A 42 -16.87 12.37 -20.33
CA ARG A 42 -17.23 11.26 -21.23
C ARG A 42 -18.66 10.75 -21.01
N LEU A 43 -19.18 10.88 -19.79
CA LEU A 43 -20.55 10.49 -19.44
C LEU A 43 -21.63 11.36 -20.11
N LYS A 44 -21.31 12.61 -20.50
CA LYS A 44 -22.26 13.49 -21.22
C LYS A 44 -22.43 13.12 -22.70
N SER A 45 -21.53 12.31 -23.28
CA SER A 45 -21.51 11.98 -24.71
C SER A 45 -22.08 10.60 -25.05
N SER A 46 -22.32 9.71 -24.08
CA SER A 46 -22.46 8.27 -24.34
C SER A 46 -23.87 7.67 -24.16
N GLU A 47 -24.94 8.45 -24.17
CA GLU A 47 -26.32 7.97 -23.92
C GLU A 47 -26.92 7.01 -24.97
N ARG A 48 -26.12 6.41 -25.87
CA ARG A 48 -26.58 5.40 -26.84
C ARG A 48 -25.72 4.13 -26.87
N ARG A 49 -25.44 3.53 -25.72
CA ARG A 49 -24.96 2.13 -25.65
C ARG A 49 -25.58 1.42 -24.46
N ILE A 50 -26.49 0.48 -24.72
CA ILE A 50 -26.93 -0.53 -23.76
C ILE A 50 -25.68 -1.21 -23.15
N PRO A 51 -25.38 -1.03 -21.85
CA PRO A 51 -24.22 -1.66 -21.25
C PRO A 51 -24.50 -3.15 -21.08
N LYS A 52 -23.53 -3.99 -21.47
CA LYS A 52 -23.50 -5.41 -21.06
C LYS A 52 -23.61 -5.46 -19.54
N ARG A 53 -24.70 -6.01 -19.02
CA ARG A 53 -24.88 -6.27 -17.59
C ARG A 53 -23.91 -7.36 -17.19
N PHE A 54 -22.88 -7.00 -16.43
CA PHE A 54 -22.07 -7.96 -15.69
C PHE A 54 -22.73 -8.15 -14.32
N ASN A 55 -23.26 -9.35 -14.07
CA ASN A 55 -23.75 -9.73 -12.76
C ASN A 55 -22.54 -10.15 -11.92
N PHE A 56 -22.16 -9.34 -10.95
CA PHE A 56 -21.19 -9.74 -9.93
C PHE A 56 -21.97 -10.16 -8.67
N SER A 57 -21.80 -11.41 -8.25
CA SER A 57 -22.25 -11.89 -6.93
C SER A 57 -21.06 -11.83 -5.98
N VAL A 58 -21.12 -11.01 -4.94
CA VAL A 58 -20.14 -11.00 -3.85
C VAL A 58 -20.80 -11.61 -2.62
N ASN A 59 -20.29 -12.75 -2.17
CA ASN A 59 -20.93 -13.54 -1.12
C ASN A 59 -20.60 -13.00 0.29
N GLY A 60 -19.87 -11.89 0.39
CA GLY A 60 -19.48 -11.27 1.67
C GLY A 60 -18.60 -12.13 2.57
N LEU A 61 -17.93 -13.15 2.04
CA LEU A 61 -17.07 -14.04 2.82
C LEU A 61 -15.90 -13.25 3.42
N VAL A 62 -15.72 -13.34 4.74
CA VAL A 62 -14.61 -12.74 5.49
C VAL A 62 -13.63 -13.82 5.89
N THR A 63 -12.35 -13.62 5.55
CA THR A 63 -11.25 -14.51 5.94
C THR A 63 -10.07 -13.68 6.43
N THR A 64 -9.20 -14.30 7.24
CA THR A 64 -7.93 -13.70 7.63
C THR A 64 -6.93 -13.85 6.49
N TYR A 65 -6.44 -12.72 5.97
CA TYR A 65 -5.41 -12.73 4.93
C TYR A 65 -3.99 -12.90 5.50
N ALA A 66 -3.66 -12.18 6.57
CA ALA A 66 -2.37 -12.26 7.25
C ALA A 66 -2.53 -11.96 8.75
N GLY A 67 -1.70 -12.56 9.60
CA GLY A 67 -1.69 -12.32 11.04
C GLY A 67 -1.78 -13.60 11.89
N ALA A 68 -0.92 -13.69 12.91
CA ALA A 68 -0.84 -14.79 13.86
C ALA A 68 -1.01 -14.33 15.33
N GLY A 69 -1.58 -13.15 15.54
CA GLY A 69 -1.73 -12.51 16.85
C GLY A 69 -0.77 -11.35 17.08
N TRP A 70 -0.67 -10.91 18.34
CA TRP A 70 0.08 -9.70 18.71
C TRP A 70 1.60 -9.90 18.71
N GLY A 71 2.31 -8.92 18.16
CA GLY A 71 3.78 -8.86 18.10
C GLY A 71 4.26 -8.21 16.80
N ASN A 72 5.56 -8.29 16.52
CA ASN A 72 6.20 -7.66 15.35
C ASN A 72 6.96 -8.65 14.46
N LYS A 73 6.64 -9.94 14.57
CA LYS A 73 7.38 -11.01 13.89
C LYS A 73 7.10 -11.00 12.39
N ASP A 74 8.15 -10.92 11.58
CA ASP A 74 8.13 -11.18 10.14
C ASP A 74 7.99 -12.68 9.84
N GLY A 75 7.50 -13.02 8.65
CA GLY A 75 7.29 -14.41 8.27
C GLY A 75 6.22 -14.59 7.20
N PRO A 76 5.92 -15.86 6.84
CA PRO A 76 4.74 -16.21 6.06
C PRO A 76 3.45 -15.57 6.61
N LEU A 77 2.43 -15.35 5.78
CA LEU A 77 1.19 -14.65 6.17
C LEU A 77 0.58 -15.16 7.47
N GLU A 78 0.56 -16.48 7.67
CA GLU A 78 -0.01 -17.17 8.83
C GLU A 78 0.88 -17.13 10.08
N LYS A 79 2.09 -16.60 9.98
CA LYS A 79 3.07 -16.45 11.07
C LYS A 79 3.44 -15.00 11.36
N GLY A 80 3.21 -14.10 10.39
CA GLY A 80 3.41 -12.67 10.54
C GLY A 80 2.56 -12.13 11.69
N LYS A 81 3.13 -11.28 12.53
CA LYS A 81 2.42 -10.66 13.66
C LYS A 81 2.33 -9.15 13.49
N PHE A 82 1.26 -8.59 14.05
CA PHE A 82 0.97 -7.15 14.04
C PHE A 82 0.55 -6.72 15.45
N TYR A 83 0.68 -5.43 15.75
CA TYR A 83 0.20 -4.86 17.00
C TYR A 83 -0.46 -3.51 16.75
N ASN A 84 -1.79 -3.48 16.90
CA ASN A 84 -2.63 -2.31 16.66
C ASN A 84 -2.39 -1.64 15.28
N PRO A 85 -2.55 -2.37 14.16
CA PRO A 85 -2.45 -1.77 12.83
C PRO A 85 -3.62 -0.80 12.57
N CYS A 86 -3.32 0.40 12.09
CA CYS A 86 -4.34 1.45 11.91
C CYS A 86 -4.52 1.93 10.47
N GLY A 87 -3.64 1.54 9.55
CA GLY A 87 -3.66 2.01 8.17
C GLY A 87 -3.29 0.91 7.19
N LEU A 88 -3.93 0.94 6.01
CA LEU A 88 -3.69 0.02 4.91
C LEU A 88 -3.59 0.81 3.60
N ALA A 89 -2.63 0.45 2.76
CA ALA A 89 -2.49 0.99 1.41
C ALA A 89 -2.06 -0.11 0.44
N LEU A 90 -2.75 -0.24 -0.68
CA LEU A 90 -2.35 -1.15 -1.75
C LEU A 90 -1.39 -0.42 -2.69
N GLY A 91 -0.18 -0.95 -2.85
CA GLY A 91 0.79 -0.47 -3.83
C GLY A 91 0.71 -1.22 -5.15
N HIS A 92 1.66 -0.89 -6.03
CA HIS A 92 1.84 -1.60 -7.30
C HIS A 92 2.15 -3.10 -7.05
N ASN A 93 1.81 -3.94 -8.03
CA ASN A 93 2.01 -5.39 -7.98
C ASN A 93 1.28 -6.08 -6.81
N GLN A 94 0.11 -5.60 -6.39
CA GLN A 94 -0.70 -6.24 -5.33
C GLN A 94 0.01 -6.35 -3.97
N THR A 95 0.97 -5.47 -3.70
CA THR A 95 1.63 -5.40 -2.40
C THR A 95 0.80 -4.57 -1.44
N LEU A 96 0.48 -5.10 -0.26
CA LEU A 96 -0.24 -4.39 0.79
C LEU A 96 0.74 -3.82 1.81
N PHE A 97 0.66 -2.52 2.04
CA PHE A 97 1.39 -1.84 3.11
C PHE A 97 0.48 -1.65 4.31
N VAL A 98 1.01 -1.88 5.50
CA VAL A 98 0.29 -1.79 6.77
C VAL A 98 1.04 -0.83 7.69
N ALA A 99 0.35 0.20 8.18
CA ALA A 99 0.83 1.01 9.28
C ALA A 99 0.55 0.26 10.58
N ASP A 100 1.57 -0.39 11.12
CA ASP A 100 1.50 -1.23 12.32
C ASP A 100 1.83 -0.39 13.56
N THR A 101 0.90 0.52 13.86
CA THR A 101 1.11 1.68 14.75
C THR A 101 1.56 1.30 16.14
N GLY A 102 1.03 0.23 16.74
CA GLY A 102 1.46 -0.21 18.07
C GLY A 102 2.91 -0.70 18.09
N ASN A 103 3.43 -1.17 16.96
CA ASN A 103 4.83 -1.52 16.78
C ASN A 103 5.69 -0.36 16.26
N ASN A 104 5.10 0.80 15.94
CA ASN A 104 5.76 1.95 15.32
C ASN A 104 6.52 1.62 14.02
N VAL A 105 6.00 0.71 13.20
CA VAL A 105 6.65 0.28 11.95
C VAL A 105 5.70 0.28 10.76
N ILE A 106 6.27 0.31 9.56
CA ILE A 106 5.56 0.02 8.31
C ILE A 106 5.86 -1.41 7.89
N ARG A 107 4.79 -2.20 7.68
CA ARG A 107 4.88 -3.59 7.24
C ARG A 107 4.52 -3.67 5.76
N ARG A 108 5.18 -4.58 5.06
CA ARG A 108 4.86 -4.98 3.70
C ARG A 108 4.36 -6.42 3.71
N VAL A 109 3.18 -6.62 3.14
CA VAL A 109 2.58 -7.92 2.87
C VAL A 109 2.63 -8.12 1.36
N SER A 110 3.52 -8.99 0.90
CA SER A 110 3.79 -9.19 -0.51
C SER A 110 2.97 -10.34 -1.12
N PRO A 111 2.75 -10.33 -2.46
CA PRO A 111 2.00 -11.39 -3.16
C PRO A 111 2.63 -12.77 -3.08
N ASP A 112 3.92 -12.86 -2.73
CA ASP A 112 4.64 -14.09 -2.43
C ASP A 112 4.27 -14.70 -1.05
N GLN A 113 3.25 -14.14 -0.39
CA GLN A 113 2.69 -14.61 0.87
C GLN A 113 3.65 -14.43 2.05
N TYR A 114 4.32 -13.28 2.11
CA TYR A 114 5.25 -12.95 3.18
C TYR A 114 5.01 -11.56 3.79
N VAL A 115 5.23 -11.45 5.09
CA VAL A 115 5.21 -10.20 5.87
C VAL A 115 6.64 -9.80 6.20
N THR A 116 7.01 -8.57 5.83
CA THR A 116 8.33 -7.98 6.09
C THR A 116 8.20 -6.59 6.71
N THR A 117 9.11 -6.23 7.59
CA THR A 117 9.24 -4.86 8.12
C THR A 117 10.06 -3.99 7.17
N LEU A 118 9.59 -2.77 6.88
CA LEU A 118 10.27 -1.85 5.97
C LEU A 118 10.95 -0.68 6.68
N ALA A 119 10.30 -0.12 7.70
CA ALA A 119 10.74 1.04 8.46
C ALA A 119 10.19 0.93 9.88
#